data_AF-A0A348B639-F1
#
_entry.id   AF-A0A348B639-F1
#
_cell.length_a   1.000
_cell.length_b   1.000
_cell.length_c   1.000
_cell.angle_alpha   90.00
_cell.angle_beta   90.00
_cell.angle_gamma   90.00
#
_symmetry.space_group_name_H-M   'P 1'
#
loop_
_entity.id
_entity.type
_entity.pdbx_description
1 polymer ?
#
loop_
_entity_poly.entity_id
_entity_poly.type
_entity_poly.pdbx_seq_one_letter_code
_entity_poly.pdbx_strand_id
1 'polypeptide(L)'
;MEKRIVYAAVVAVVVVAAVVAAGIYLTSPTRVTPGISPQVYLPTQGQVSSVSPGWKVISLAKFNYSQTVDQVFPGSDAVYQEVAENGNSTLVIWVIHFPGKVEFNQSIPNLAYGRYVLAVNVTGNTTPVDLQPFLKEEQAVMTQRDGVVLSFPSFLYPQSKNLNLTSFELSNITTPYGNFTQSAEQLLGPTSAVQLSVFQGPNATTLYSYFYGATQGGARNGTLDGFHYFNFTTQGLTGNVTYVVGQINNNVVFVQFQGEPQFQVFEFVVRAL
;
A
#
# COMPACT_ATOMS: atom_id res chain seq x y z
N MET A 1 0.49 25.97 9.75
CA MET A 1 1.22 24.84 10.38
C MET A 1 0.29 23.67 10.68
N GLU A 2 -0.92 23.91 11.17
CA GLU A 2 -1.94 22.87 11.46
C GLU A 2 -2.33 21.98 10.25
N LYS A 3 -2.47 22.55 9.03
CA LYS A 3 -2.85 21.75 7.85
C LYS A 3 -1.81 20.69 7.42
N ARG A 4 -0.52 20.87 7.74
CA ARG A 4 0.53 19.89 7.40
C ARG A 4 0.59 18.72 8.39
N ILE A 5 0.19 18.98 9.64
CA ILE A 5 0.00 17.95 10.65
C ILE A 5 -1.22 17.09 10.26
N VAL A 6 -2.27 17.68 9.69
CA VAL A 6 -3.45 16.93 9.23
C VAL A 6 -3.13 15.99 8.07
N TYR A 7 -2.32 16.36 7.07
CA TYR A 7 -1.98 15.45 5.95
C TYR A 7 -1.00 14.34 6.35
N ALA A 8 0.01 14.64 7.16
CA ALA A 8 0.88 13.61 7.73
C ALA A 8 0.10 12.71 8.70
N ALA A 9 -0.87 13.25 9.44
CA ALA A 9 -1.78 12.48 10.28
C ALA A 9 -2.78 11.66 9.46
N VAL A 10 -3.24 12.09 8.28
CA VAL A 10 -4.16 11.28 7.45
C VAL A 10 -3.43 10.12 6.77
N VAL A 11 -2.21 10.34 6.25
CA VAL A 11 -1.38 9.23 5.74
C VAL A 11 -0.92 8.33 6.88
N ALA A 12 -0.53 8.89 8.02
CA ALA A 12 -0.25 8.10 9.22
C ALA A 12 -1.49 7.41 9.75
N VAL A 13 -2.71 7.95 9.66
CA VAL A 13 -3.95 7.31 10.14
C VAL A 13 -4.43 6.23 9.17
N VAL A 14 -4.23 6.36 7.85
CA VAL A 14 -4.53 5.30 6.88
C VAL A 14 -3.52 4.16 6.99
N VAL A 15 -2.24 4.47 7.16
CA VAL A 15 -1.18 3.47 7.43
C VAL A 15 -1.33 2.86 8.83
N VAL A 16 -1.71 3.64 9.85
CA VAL A 16 -1.96 3.15 11.22
C VAL A 16 -3.26 2.37 11.31
N ALA A 17 -4.30 2.69 10.55
CA ALA A 17 -5.51 1.85 10.48
C ALA A 17 -5.22 0.49 9.82
N ALA A 18 -4.36 0.45 8.79
CA ALA A 18 -3.87 -0.78 8.21
C ALA A 18 -2.96 -1.58 9.19
N VAL A 19 -2.15 -0.89 10.01
CA VAL A 19 -1.28 -1.50 11.04
C VAL A 19 -2.08 -1.96 12.28
N VAL A 20 -3.14 -1.26 12.67
CA VAL A 20 -4.02 -1.64 13.79
C VAL A 20 -4.92 -2.82 13.39
N ALA A 21 -5.39 -2.89 12.14
CA ALA A 21 -6.05 -4.08 11.60
C ALA A 21 -5.12 -5.31 11.60
N ALA A 22 -3.82 -5.12 11.31
CA ALA A 22 -2.82 -6.18 11.41
C ALA A 22 -2.53 -6.59 12.88
N GLY A 23 -2.60 -5.65 13.83
CA GLY A 23 -2.43 -5.91 15.26
C GLY A 23 -3.57 -6.71 15.91
N ILE A 24 -4.80 -6.59 15.40
CA ILE A 24 -5.96 -7.39 15.86
C ILE A 24 -5.84 -8.85 15.40
N TYR A 25 -5.06 -9.13 14.35
CA TYR A 25 -5.00 -10.44 13.68
C TYR A 25 -4.08 -11.49 14.31
N LEU A 26 -3.24 -11.12 15.27
CA LEU A 26 -2.42 -12.08 16.02
C LEU A 26 -3.26 -13.02 16.92
N THR A 27 -4.60 -12.93 16.87
CA THR A 27 -5.54 -13.76 17.64
C THR A 27 -6.30 -14.80 16.82
N SER A 28 -6.17 -14.84 15.49
CA SER A 28 -6.94 -15.77 14.64
C SER A 28 -6.04 -16.63 13.74
N PRO A 29 -5.86 -17.93 14.05
CA PRO A 29 -5.03 -18.84 13.29
C PRO A 29 -5.85 -19.42 12.12
N THR A 30 -6.01 -18.64 11.05
CA THR A 30 -6.53 -19.17 9.77
C THR A 30 -5.50 -18.93 8.69
N ARG A 31 -4.89 -20.04 8.22
CA ARG A 31 -3.97 -20.03 7.09
C ARG A 31 -4.71 -19.56 5.84
N VAL A 32 -4.44 -18.33 5.43
CA VAL A 32 -4.81 -17.82 4.12
C VAL A 32 -3.92 -18.49 3.09
N THR A 33 -4.51 -19.24 2.16
CA THR A 33 -3.80 -19.73 0.98
C THR A 33 -3.87 -18.62 -0.05
N PRO A 34 -2.74 -18.04 -0.51
CA PRO A 34 -2.77 -17.03 -1.56
C PRO A 34 -3.41 -17.64 -2.82
N GLY A 35 -4.60 -17.18 -3.18
CA GLY A 35 -5.14 -17.42 -4.50
C GLY A 35 -4.26 -16.70 -5.53
N ILE A 36 -4.08 -17.29 -6.71
CA ILE A 36 -3.55 -16.57 -7.87
C ILE A 36 -4.59 -15.50 -8.22
N SER A 37 -4.43 -14.32 -7.65
CA SER A 37 -5.37 -13.22 -7.86
C SER A 37 -5.20 -12.73 -9.31
N PRO A 38 -6.30 -12.63 -10.09
CA PRO A 38 -6.23 -12.31 -11.50
C PRO A 38 -5.65 -10.92 -11.72
N GLN A 39 -4.89 -10.77 -12.80
CA GLN A 39 -4.31 -9.50 -13.21
C GLN A 39 -5.44 -8.50 -13.54
N VAL A 40 -5.45 -7.36 -12.85
CA VAL A 40 -6.38 -6.25 -13.10
C VAL A 40 -5.59 -5.10 -13.73
N TYR A 41 -6.23 -4.44 -14.70
CA TYR A 41 -5.74 -3.24 -15.35
C TYR A 41 -6.46 -2.06 -14.71
N LEU A 42 -5.68 -1.13 -14.16
CA LEU A 42 -6.17 0.10 -13.54
C LEU A 42 -5.96 1.27 -14.51
N PRO A 43 -6.82 2.29 -14.54
CA PRO A 43 -6.63 3.47 -15.38
C PRO A 43 -5.23 4.12 -15.25
N THR A 44 -4.71 4.58 -16.38
CA THR A 44 -3.55 5.47 -16.41
C THR A 44 -3.95 6.89 -16.00
N GLN A 45 -2.97 7.69 -15.58
CA GLN A 45 -3.19 9.13 -15.36
C GLN A 45 -3.84 9.83 -16.57
N GLY A 46 -3.47 9.44 -17.79
CA GLY A 46 -4.05 10.00 -19.01
C GLY A 46 -5.52 9.67 -19.18
N GLN A 47 -5.90 8.42 -18.94
CA GLN A 47 -7.29 7.95 -18.97
C GLN A 47 -8.14 8.67 -17.92
N VAL A 48 -7.68 8.75 -16.66
CA VAL A 48 -8.36 9.47 -15.58
C VAL A 48 -8.55 10.96 -15.93
N SER A 49 -7.50 11.62 -16.42
CA SER A 49 -7.57 13.03 -16.82
C SER A 49 -8.48 13.29 -18.02
N SER A 50 -8.70 12.29 -18.88
CA SER A 50 -9.58 12.41 -20.05
C SER A 50 -11.07 12.43 -19.66
N VAL A 51 -11.45 11.64 -18.65
CA VAL A 51 -12.84 11.56 -18.17
C VAL A 51 -13.15 12.60 -17.09
N SER A 52 -12.13 13.06 -16.36
CA SER A 52 -12.27 14.11 -15.36
C SER A 52 -10.99 14.96 -15.24
N PRO A 53 -10.91 16.08 -15.97
CA PRO A 53 -9.74 16.95 -15.94
C PRO A 53 -9.42 17.47 -14.52
N GLY A 54 -8.14 17.49 -14.18
CA GLY A 54 -7.65 17.98 -12.88
C GLY A 54 -7.51 16.91 -11.79
N TRP A 55 -8.02 15.69 -12.01
CA TRP A 55 -7.77 14.56 -11.12
C TRP A 55 -6.40 13.94 -11.38
N LYS A 56 -5.65 13.68 -10.31
CA LYS A 56 -4.30 13.13 -10.34
C LYS A 56 -4.24 11.84 -9.53
N VAL A 57 -3.85 10.74 -10.16
CA VAL A 57 -3.58 9.46 -9.51
C VAL A 57 -2.37 9.59 -8.60
N ILE A 58 -2.55 9.27 -7.32
CA ILE A 58 -1.52 9.35 -6.30
C ILE A 58 -1.19 8.01 -5.67
N SER A 59 -2.05 7.01 -5.78
CA SER A 59 -1.78 5.67 -5.27
C SER A 59 -2.51 4.62 -6.08
N LEU A 60 -1.85 3.47 -6.26
CA LEU A 60 -2.42 2.24 -6.75
C LEU A 60 -2.02 1.10 -5.81
N ALA A 61 -2.97 0.28 -5.40
CA ALA A 61 -2.71 -0.78 -4.44
C ALA A 61 -3.43 -2.08 -4.82
N LYS A 62 -2.85 -3.19 -4.35
CA LYS A 62 -3.44 -4.52 -4.37
C LYS A 62 -3.43 -5.08 -2.95
N PHE A 63 -4.61 -5.40 -2.45
CA PHE A 63 -4.83 -6.08 -1.19
C PHE A 63 -5.30 -7.51 -1.49
N ASN A 64 -4.52 -8.50 -1.07
CA ASN A 64 -4.80 -9.92 -1.28
C ASN A 64 -4.87 -10.69 0.04
N TYR A 65 -5.03 -9.97 1.15
CA TYR A 65 -5.28 -10.59 2.44
C TYR A 65 -6.75 -10.99 2.54
N SER A 66 -7.03 -12.24 2.18
CA SER A 66 -8.41 -12.74 2.08
C SER A 66 -9.25 -12.45 3.33
N GLN A 67 -8.66 -12.37 4.52
CA GLN A 67 -9.42 -12.14 5.75
C GLN A 67 -9.80 -10.67 5.99
N THR A 68 -8.92 -9.69 5.76
CA THR A 68 -9.31 -8.27 5.80
C THR A 68 -10.17 -7.92 4.60
N VAL A 69 -9.85 -8.48 3.43
CA VAL A 69 -10.65 -8.32 2.22
C VAL A 69 -12.05 -8.89 2.42
N ASP A 70 -12.20 -10.09 2.98
CA ASP A 70 -13.50 -10.70 3.32
C ASP A 70 -14.24 -9.96 4.44
N GLN A 71 -13.55 -9.40 5.44
CA GLN A 71 -14.20 -8.60 6.47
C GLN A 71 -14.82 -7.30 5.93
N VAL A 72 -14.16 -6.66 4.95
CA VAL A 72 -14.64 -5.41 4.35
C VAL A 72 -15.60 -5.69 3.19
N PHE A 73 -15.33 -6.74 2.42
CA PHE A 73 -16.09 -7.18 1.25
C PHE A 73 -16.31 -8.71 1.32
N PRO A 74 -17.33 -9.17 2.07
CA PRO A 74 -17.58 -10.60 2.28
C PRO A 74 -17.67 -11.41 0.99
N GLY A 75 -16.91 -12.50 0.91
CA GLY A 75 -16.83 -13.41 -0.23
C GLY A 75 -15.81 -13.02 -1.30
N SER A 76 -15.11 -11.88 -1.15
CA SER A 76 -14.05 -11.48 -2.08
C SER A 76 -12.68 -12.05 -1.69
N ASP A 77 -11.78 -12.19 -2.67
CA ASP A 77 -10.43 -12.74 -2.46
C ASP A 77 -9.31 -11.73 -2.80
N ALA A 78 -9.64 -10.62 -3.45
CA ALA A 78 -8.72 -9.52 -3.73
C ALA A 78 -9.44 -8.19 -3.93
N VAL A 79 -8.76 -7.11 -3.56
CA VAL A 79 -9.19 -5.72 -3.83
C VAL A 79 -8.03 -4.98 -4.47
N TYR A 80 -8.30 -4.33 -5.58
CA TYR A 80 -7.42 -3.32 -6.14
C TYR A 80 -7.99 -1.95 -5.79
N GLN A 81 -7.12 -1.00 -5.51
CA GLN A 81 -7.50 0.36 -5.17
C GLN A 81 -6.73 1.35 -6.03
N GLU A 82 -7.44 2.35 -6.51
CA GLU A 82 -6.86 3.58 -7.05
C GLU A 82 -7.29 4.75 -6.15
N VAL A 83 -6.34 5.63 -5.87
CA VAL A 83 -6.60 6.90 -5.19
C VAL A 83 -6.16 8.04 -6.10
N ALA A 84 -7.08 8.97 -6.32
CA ALA A 84 -6.82 10.19 -7.06
C ALA A 84 -7.20 11.44 -6.24
N GLU A 85 -6.49 12.54 -6.46
CA GLU A 85 -6.72 13.81 -5.80
C GLU A 85 -7.08 14.91 -6.80
N ASN A 86 -7.92 15.85 -6.36
CA ASN A 86 -8.16 17.12 -7.06
C ASN A 86 -8.42 18.23 -6.03
N GLY A 87 -7.42 19.07 -5.79
CA GLY A 87 -7.48 20.09 -4.73
C GLY A 87 -7.60 19.45 -3.34
N ASN A 88 -8.71 19.70 -2.63
CA ASN A 88 -9.00 19.11 -1.31
C ASN A 88 -9.94 17.90 -1.39
N SER A 89 -10.01 17.27 -2.56
CA SER A 89 -10.92 16.18 -2.87
C SER A 89 -10.14 14.90 -3.08
N THR A 90 -10.63 13.79 -2.55
CA THR A 90 -10.03 12.47 -2.73
C THR A 90 -11.07 11.52 -3.29
N LEU A 91 -10.76 10.93 -4.43
CA LEU A 91 -11.50 9.87 -5.08
C LEU A 91 -10.82 8.55 -4.74
N VAL A 92 -11.61 7.56 -4.38
CA VAL A 92 -11.16 6.18 -4.19
C VAL A 92 -11.99 5.29 -5.09
N ILE A 93 -11.31 4.52 -5.93
CA ILE A 93 -11.90 3.51 -6.81
C ILE A 93 -11.45 2.16 -6.27
N TRP A 94 -12.39 1.25 -6.04
CA TRP A 94 -12.12 -0.13 -5.68
C TRP A 94 -12.57 -1.06 -6.80
N VAL A 95 -11.67 -1.97 -7.19
CA VAL A 95 -11.98 -3.13 -8.03
C VAL A 95 -11.89 -4.37 -7.17
N ILE A 96 -13.06 -4.88 -6.77
CA ILE A 96 -13.18 -5.99 -5.83
C ILE A 96 -13.42 -7.26 -6.64
N HIS A 97 -12.52 -8.24 -6.53
CA HIS A 97 -12.64 -9.51 -7.22
C HIS A 97 -13.28 -10.58 -6.32
N PHE A 98 -14.21 -11.33 -6.91
CA PHE A 98 -14.85 -12.48 -6.29
C PHE A 98 -14.51 -13.75 -7.08
N PRO A 99 -14.27 -14.89 -6.41
CA PRO A 99 -13.99 -16.16 -7.10
C PRO A 99 -15.18 -16.64 -7.94
N GLY A 100 -16.40 -16.25 -7.56
CA GLY A 100 -17.66 -16.56 -8.24
C GLY A 100 -18.29 -15.38 -8.98
N LYS A 101 -19.41 -15.63 -9.67
CA LYS A 101 -20.27 -14.55 -10.18
C LYS A 101 -20.89 -13.82 -9.00
N VAL A 102 -21.03 -12.52 -9.19
CA VAL A 102 -21.49 -11.63 -8.15
C VAL A 102 -22.96 -11.28 -8.37
N GLU A 103 -23.82 -11.55 -7.38
CA GLU A 103 -25.21 -11.08 -7.37
C GLU A 103 -25.33 -9.99 -6.28
N PHE A 104 -25.60 -8.75 -6.67
CA PHE A 104 -25.65 -7.62 -5.72
C PHE A 104 -27.07 -7.07 -5.53
N ASN A 105 -27.35 -6.73 -4.28
CA ASN A 105 -28.47 -5.92 -3.81
C ASN A 105 -27.90 -4.92 -2.80
N GLN A 106 -27.63 -3.65 -3.19
CA GLN A 106 -27.66 -2.41 -2.36
C GLN A 106 -26.83 -1.21 -2.90
N SER A 107 -26.97 -0.09 -2.16
CA SER A 107 -27.13 1.36 -2.42
C SER A 107 -25.89 2.26 -2.64
N ILE A 108 -24.72 1.71 -2.98
CA ILE A 108 -23.56 2.54 -3.39
C ILE A 108 -23.54 2.61 -4.92
N PRO A 109 -23.15 3.74 -5.57
CA PRO A 109 -22.89 3.74 -7.01
C PRO A 109 -21.79 2.72 -7.32
N ASN A 110 -22.21 1.56 -7.79
CA ASN A 110 -21.35 0.43 -8.08
C ASN A 110 -21.75 -0.17 -9.42
N LEU A 111 -20.82 -0.91 -10.00
CA LEU A 111 -21.04 -1.65 -11.23
C LEU A 111 -20.54 -3.08 -11.04
N ALA A 112 -21.44 -4.05 -11.15
CA ALA A 112 -21.05 -5.45 -11.28
C ALA A 112 -20.56 -5.71 -12.71
N TYR A 113 -19.35 -6.24 -12.84
CA TYR A 113 -18.71 -6.57 -14.12
C TYR A 113 -18.09 -7.97 -14.04
N GLY A 114 -18.84 -8.98 -14.49
CA GLY A 114 -18.40 -10.38 -14.46
C GLY A 114 -18.17 -10.89 -13.03
N ARG A 115 -16.90 -11.00 -12.64
CA ARG A 115 -16.43 -11.42 -11.30
C ARG A 115 -15.98 -10.25 -10.42
N TYR A 116 -16.18 -9.03 -10.90
CA TYR A 116 -15.71 -7.83 -10.25
C TYR A 116 -16.86 -6.94 -9.82
N VAL A 117 -16.63 -6.19 -8.76
CA VAL A 117 -17.43 -5.02 -8.40
C VAL A 117 -16.53 -3.82 -8.48
N LEU A 118 -16.97 -2.82 -9.24
CA LEU A 118 -16.37 -1.52 -9.29
C LEU A 118 -17.15 -0.63 -8.33
N ALA A 119 -16.47 -0.06 -7.34
CA ALA A 119 -17.06 0.85 -6.38
C ALA A 119 -16.25 2.14 -6.37
N VAL A 120 -16.93 3.28 -6.41
CA VAL A 120 -16.28 4.59 -6.42
C VAL A 120 -16.85 5.40 -5.27
N ASN A 121 -15.96 6.06 -4.53
CA ASN A 121 -16.33 6.99 -3.48
C ASN A 121 -15.49 8.26 -3.59
N VAL A 122 -16.10 9.40 -3.23
CA VAL A 122 -15.40 10.68 -3.17
C VAL A 122 -15.60 11.30 -1.79
N THR A 123 -14.54 11.91 -1.26
CA THR A 123 -14.55 12.61 0.02
C THR A 123 -13.88 13.97 -0.11
N GLY A 124 -14.20 14.89 0.80
CA GLY A 124 -13.66 16.26 0.83
C GLY A 124 -14.71 17.33 0.54
N ASN A 125 -14.28 18.60 0.53
CA ASN A 125 -15.14 19.75 0.22
C ASN A 125 -15.31 19.91 -1.29
N THR A 126 -16.08 19.00 -1.89
CA THR A 126 -16.35 18.98 -3.33
C THR A 126 -17.72 19.56 -3.64
N THR A 127 -17.81 20.38 -4.70
CA THR A 127 -19.01 20.43 -5.55
C THR A 127 -19.36 19.00 -5.97
N PRO A 128 -20.65 18.61 -6.12
CA PRO A 128 -21.01 17.25 -6.50
C PRO A 128 -20.21 16.75 -7.71
N VAL A 129 -19.54 15.61 -7.55
CA VAL A 129 -18.74 14.97 -8.60
C VAL A 129 -19.59 13.86 -9.22
N ASP A 130 -19.73 13.88 -10.55
CA ASP A 130 -20.33 12.75 -11.26
C ASP A 130 -19.34 11.57 -11.23
N LEU A 131 -19.74 10.47 -10.57
CA LEU A 131 -18.92 9.27 -10.41
C LEU A 131 -19.07 8.29 -11.59
N GLN A 132 -20.09 8.46 -12.45
CA GLN A 132 -20.34 7.56 -13.56
C GLN A 132 -19.22 7.52 -14.62
N PRO A 133 -18.56 8.64 -14.98
CA PRO A 133 -17.43 8.62 -15.91
C PRO A 133 -16.27 7.74 -15.41
N PHE A 134 -15.96 7.80 -14.10
CA PHE A 134 -14.90 6.97 -13.51
C PHE A 134 -15.25 5.48 -13.55
N LEU A 135 -16.49 5.11 -13.18
CA LEU A 135 -16.94 3.72 -13.24
C LEU A 135 -16.89 3.15 -14.68
N LYS A 136 -17.27 3.95 -15.67
CA LYS A 136 -17.23 3.55 -17.09
C LYS A 136 -15.80 3.42 -17.59
N GLU A 137 -14.92 4.33 -17.20
CA GLU A 137 -13.50 4.27 -17.55
C GLU A 137 -12.86 3.01 -16.97
N GLU A 138 -13.10 2.72 -15.69
CA GLU A 138 -12.61 1.51 -15.02
C GLU A 138 -13.07 0.25 -15.76
N GLN A 139 -14.36 0.16 -16.10
CA GLN A 139 -14.90 -0.95 -16.89
C GLN A 139 -14.25 -1.04 -18.28
N ALA A 140 -14.05 0.09 -18.96
CA ALA A 140 -13.46 0.15 -20.28
C ALA A 140 -12.02 -0.34 -20.26
N VAL A 141 -11.20 0.15 -19.33
CA VAL A 141 -9.80 -0.23 -19.15
C VAL A 141 -9.67 -1.72 -18.84
N MET A 142 -10.51 -2.25 -17.96
CA MET A 142 -10.53 -3.69 -17.66
C MET A 142 -10.94 -4.54 -18.87
N THR A 143 -11.89 -4.06 -19.68
CA THR A 143 -12.36 -4.77 -20.88
C THR A 143 -11.30 -4.77 -21.99
N GLN A 144 -10.68 -3.61 -22.22
CA GLN A 144 -9.71 -3.39 -23.30
C GLN A 144 -8.30 -3.85 -22.93
N ARG A 145 -8.01 -4.02 -21.62
CA ARG A 145 -6.71 -4.41 -21.07
C ARG A 145 -5.59 -3.42 -21.41
N ASP A 146 -5.92 -2.13 -21.40
CA ASP A 146 -5.07 -1.02 -21.86
C ASP A 146 -4.74 -0.02 -20.73
N GLY A 147 -4.68 -0.53 -19.49
CA GLY A 147 -4.33 0.24 -18.30
C GLY A 147 -2.97 -0.08 -17.69
N VAL A 148 -2.71 0.51 -16.54
CA VAL A 148 -1.61 0.19 -15.65
C VAL A 148 -1.83 -1.18 -15.03
N VAL A 149 -0.82 -2.03 -15.14
CA VAL A 149 -0.73 -3.27 -14.36
C VAL A 149 0.21 -3.00 -13.21
N LEU A 150 -0.17 -3.38 -11.99
CA LEU A 150 0.75 -3.35 -10.86
C LEU A 150 1.83 -4.42 -11.06
N SER A 151 2.98 -3.97 -11.55
CA SER A 151 4.19 -4.79 -11.64
C SER A 151 4.86 -4.82 -10.28
N PHE A 152 5.06 -6.02 -9.73
CA PHE A 152 5.87 -6.25 -8.55
C PHE A 152 7.34 -5.96 -8.87
N PRO A 153 8.00 -4.99 -8.20
CA PRO A 153 9.43 -4.78 -8.38
C PRO A 153 10.24 -6.03 -8.02
N SER A 154 11.39 -6.21 -8.68
CA SER A 154 12.27 -7.37 -8.44
C SER A 154 12.84 -7.41 -7.02
N PHE A 155 12.85 -6.28 -6.32
CA PHE A 155 13.31 -6.16 -4.95
C PHE A 155 12.24 -6.50 -3.91
N LEU A 156 11.01 -6.81 -4.30
CA LEU A 156 10.00 -7.30 -3.36
C LEU A 156 10.38 -8.69 -2.85
N TYR A 157 10.17 -8.91 -1.55
CA TYR A 157 10.55 -10.17 -0.94
C TYR A 157 9.68 -11.30 -1.50
N PRO A 158 10.27 -12.40 -1.98
CA PRO A 158 9.50 -13.49 -2.56
C PRO A 158 8.59 -14.10 -1.50
N GLN A 159 7.36 -14.43 -1.90
CA GLN A 159 6.46 -15.20 -1.04
C GLN A 159 7.15 -16.50 -0.61
N SER A 160 7.10 -16.81 0.68
CA SER A 160 7.70 -18.00 1.27
C SER A 160 6.68 -18.73 2.15
N LYS A 161 6.98 -19.98 2.53
CA LYS A 161 6.10 -20.76 3.42
C LYS A 161 5.85 -20.08 4.78
N ASN A 162 6.73 -19.18 5.20
CA ASN A 162 6.70 -18.53 6.51
C ASN A 162 6.23 -17.07 6.46
N LEU A 163 6.26 -16.44 5.28
CA LEU A 163 5.84 -15.05 5.05
C LEU A 163 5.13 -14.96 3.71
N ASN A 164 3.83 -14.67 3.76
CA ASN A 164 3.01 -14.47 2.58
C ASN A 164 2.83 -12.98 2.32
N LEU A 165 2.96 -12.54 1.07
CA LEU A 165 2.59 -11.19 0.65
C LEU A 165 1.07 -11.01 0.75
N THR A 166 0.65 -10.03 1.54
CA THR A 166 -0.76 -9.74 1.86
C THR A 166 -1.25 -8.39 1.33
N SER A 167 -0.31 -7.49 1.03
CA SER A 167 -0.57 -6.19 0.42
C SER A 167 0.65 -5.75 -0.38
N PHE A 168 0.40 -5.11 -1.52
CA PHE A 168 1.39 -4.36 -2.27
C PHE A 168 0.82 -3.04 -2.73
N GLU A 169 1.57 -1.96 -2.56
CA GLU A 169 1.16 -0.60 -2.87
C GLU A 169 2.27 0.13 -3.63
N LEU A 170 1.85 0.90 -4.64
CA LEU A 170 2.65 1.86 -5.39
C LEU A 170 2.04 3.24 -5.22
N SER A 171 2.77 4.14 -4.56
CA SER A 171 2.25 5.46 -4.19
C SER A 171 3.21 6.59 -4.53
N ASN A 172 2.66 7.71 -4.98
CA ASN A 172 3.39 8.96 -5.13
C ASN A 172 3.18 9.80 -3.88
N ILE A 173 4.21 9.88 -3.04
CA ILE A 173 4.16 10.60 -1.78
C ILE A 173 4.85 11.94 -1.90
N THR A 174 4.11 12.99 -1.58
CA THR A 174 4.66 14.34 -1.36
C THR A 174 4.85 14.55 0.14
N THR A 175 6.09 14.71 0.57
CA THR A 175 6.45 15.02 1.95
C THR A 175 7.07 16.43 2.03
N PRO A 176 7.20 17.02 3.23
CA PRO A 176 8.05 18.20 3.41
C PRO A 176 9.50 18.00 2.96
N TYR A 177 9.94 16.74 2.83
CA TYR A 177 11.30 16.36 2.46
C TYR A 177 11.44 16.06 0.96
N GLY A 178 10.37 16.13 0.18
CA GLY A 178 10.39 15.91 -1.27
C GLY A 178 9.32 14.96 -1.75
N ASN A 179 9.36 14.69 -3.05
CA ASN A 179 8.46 13.78 -3.75
C ASN A 179 9.15 12.43 -3.92
N PHE A 180 8.45 11.35 -3.55
CA PHE A 180 8.95 9.99 -3.61
C PHE A 180 7.93 9.10 -4.29
N THR A 181 8.42 8.15 -5.07
CA THR A 181 7.64 6.95 -5.39
C THR A 181 7.92 5.94 -4.29
N GLN A 182 6.87 5.50 -3.60
CA GLN A 182 6.93 4.44 -2.61
C GLN A 182 6.45 3.13 -3.24
N SER A 183 7.23 2.08 -3.08
CA SER A 183 6.75 0.69 -3.17
C SER A 183 6.66 0.14 -1.77
N ALA A 184 5.48 -0.27 -1.33
CA ALA A 184 5.28 -0.86 -0.01
C ALA A 184 4.71 -2.26 -0.11
N GLU A 185 5.17 -3.14 0.78
CA GLU A 185 4.63 -4.49 0.91
C GLU A 185 4.36 -4.82 2.37
N GLN A 186 3.38 -5.68 2.57
CA GLN A 186 3.11 -6.31 3.86
C GLN A 186 3.21 -7.82 3.69
N LEU A 187 4.02 -8.43 4.57
CA LEU A 187 4.19 -9.87 4.63
C LEU A 187 3.71 -10.35 6.00
N LEU A 188 2.85 -11.37 6.02
CA LEU A 188 2.36 -11.98 7.25
C LEU A 188 2.73 -13.46 7.32
N GLY A 189 3.24 -13.86 8.47
CA GLY A 189 3.51 -15.22 8.89
C GLY A 189 2.66 -15.61 10.11
N PRO A 190 2.73 -16.87 10.56
CA PRO A 190 1.92 -17.34 11.69
C PRO A 190 2.15 -16.57 13.00
N THR A 191 3.38 -16.11 13.23
CA THR A 191 3.81 -15.38 14.43
C THR A 191 4.71 -14.19 14.08
N SER A 192 4.68 -13.74 12.83
CA SER A 192 5.56 -12.69 12.33
C SER A 192 4.84 -11.77 11.37
N ALA A 193 5.16 -10.49 11.43
CA ALA A 193 4.66 -9.49 10.50
C ALA A 193 5.83 -8.64 10.04
N VAL A 194 5.89 -8.38 8.73
CA VAL A 194 6.89 -7.50 8.11
C VAL A 194 6.15 -6.47 7.28
N GLN A 195 6.55 -5.22 7.44
CA GLN A 195 6.18 -4.14 6.54
C GLN A 195 7.45 -3.59 5.93
N LEU A 196 7.54 -3.63 4.61
CA LEU A 196 8.64 -3.03 3.86
C LEU A 196 8.10 -1.82 3.10
N SER A 197 8.91 -0.79 3.01
CA SER A 197 8.69 0.37 2.15
C SER A 197 10.01 0.80 1.53
N VAL A 198 10.03 0.93 0.22
CA VAL A 198 11.14 1.50 -0.54
C VAL A 198 10.68 2.83 -1.09
N PHE A 199 11.34 3.91 -0.68
CA PHE A 199 11.09 5.27 -1.16
C PHE A 199 12.19 5.66 -2.14
N GLN A 200 11.82 5.95 -3.38
CA GLN A 200 12.74 6.40 -4.42
C GLN A 200 12.49 7.87 -4.74
N GLY A 201 13.52 8.71 -4.60
CA GLY A 201 13.42 10.15 -4.89
C GLY A 201 14.69 10.96 -4.58
N PRO A 202 14.81 12.18 -5.11
CA PRO A 202 16.05 12.98 -5.08
C PRO A 202 16.51 13.44 -3.69
N ASN A 203 15.67 13.30 -2.65
CA ASN A 203 15.95 13.74 -1.28
C ASN A 203 16.04 12.58 -0.28
N ALA A 204 16.47 11.41 -0.75
CA ALA A 204 16.60 10.21 0.07
C ALA A 204 17.46 10.42 1.33
N THR A 205 18.58 11.14 1.21
CA THR A 205 19.47 11.45 2.36
C THR A 205 18.74 12.25 3.45
N THR A 206 17.91 13.21 3.06
CA THR A 206 17.12 14.03 3.99
C THR A 206 16.06 13.18 4.69
N LEU A 207 15.36 12.32 3.95
CA LEU A 207 14.36 11.39 4.51
C LEU A 207 15.00 10.38 5.47
N TYR A 208 16.15 9.80 5.11
CA TYR A 208 16.92 8.91 5.98
C TYR A 208 17.35 9.61 7.28
N SER A 209 17.87 10.84 7.17
CA SER A 209 18.30 11.63 8.32
C SER A 209 17.13 11.97 9.26
N TYR A 210 15.95 12.21 8.70
CA TYR A 210 14.72 12.39 9.48
C TYR A 210 14.37 11.14 10.30
N PHE A 211 14.35 9.96 9.66
CA PHE A 211 14.09 8.70 10.38
C PHE A 211 15.15 8.43 11.45
N TYR A 212 16.43 8.71 11.16
CA TYR A 212 17.51 8.54 12.14
C TYR A 212 17.31 9.47 13.35
N GLY A 213 16.99 10.75 13.11
CA GLY A 213 16.71 11.71 14.18
C GLY A 213 15.51 11.32 15.05
N ALA A 214 14.48 10.69 14.46
CA ALA A 214 13.31 10.21 15.18
C ALA A 214 13.62 9.12 16.22
N THR A 215 14.79 8.45 16.11
CA THR A 215 15.22 7.43 17.09
C THR A 215 15.72 8.00 18.41
N GLN A 216 15.94 9.33 18.50
CA GLN A 216 16.44 10.03 19.68
C GLN A 216 17.74 9.43 20.27
N GLY A 217 18.59 8.85 19.41
CA GLY A 217 19.88 8.26 19.80
C GLY A 217 19.80 6.78 20.21
N GLY A 218 18.63 6.14 20.15
CA GLY A 218 18.45 4.71 20.40
C GLY A 218 18.88 3.78 19.25
N ALA A 219 19.36 4.36 18.14
CA ALA A 219 19.73 3.64 16.93
C ALA A 219 21.10 2.95 17.02
N ARG A 220 21.20 1.75 16.46
CA ARG A 220 22.46 1.07 16.16
C ARG A 220 22.75 1.18 14.68
N ASN A 221 23.91 1.72 14.35
CA ASN A 221 24.34 1.94 12.96
C ASN A 221 25.08 0.73 12.40
N GLY A 222 25.00 0.54 11.10
CA GLY A 222 25.71 -0.50 10.36
C GLY A 222 25.84 -0.16 8.87
N THR A 223 26.55 -1.04 8.17
CA THR A 223 26.69 -0.98 6.70
C THR A 223 26.50 -2.37 6.11
N LEU A 224 25.83 -2.45 4.96
CA LEU A 224 25.61 -3.70 4.22
C LEU A 224 25.61 -3.40 2.72
N ASP A 225 26.50 -4.03 1.93
CA ASP A 225 26.53 -3.91 0.47
C ASP A 225 26.46 -2.45 -0.06
N GLY A 226 27.13 -1.53 0.64
CA GLY A 226 27.15 -0.09 0.29
C GLY A 226 26.00 0.73 0.85
N PHE A 227 24.99 0.11 1.45
CA PHE A 227 23.96 0.81 2.22
C PHE A 227 24.49 1.21 3.58
N HIS A 228 24.22 2.45 3.97
CA HIS A 228 24.24 2.87 5.37
C HIS A 228 22.88 2.57 5.97
N TYR A 229 22.85 1.90 7.11
CA TYR A 229 21.61 1.62 7.79
C TYR A 229 21.70 1.84 9.29
N PHE A 230 20.54 2.01 9.90
CA PHE A 230 20.39 1.92 11.33
C PHE A 230 19.22 1.02 11.69
N ASN A 231 19.26 0.45 12.89
CA ASN A 231 18.14 -0.25 13.47
C ASN A 231 17.84 0.21 14.88
N PHE A 232 16.59 0.03 15.29
CA PHE A 232 16.16 0.24 16.66
C PHE A 232 14.97 -0.68 16.96
N THR A 233 14.78 -1.00 18.22
CA THR A 233 13.68 -1.86 18.68
C THR A 233 12.88 -1.12 19.73
N THR A 234 11.55 -1.15 19.60
CA THR A 234 10.60 -0.60 20.56
C THR A 234 9.70 -1.70 21.11
N GLN A 235 9.07 -1.46 22.26
CA GLN A 235 7.97 -2.32 22.73
C GLN A 235 6.66 -1.86 22.08
N GLY A 236 6.07 -2.74 21.28
CA GLY A 236 4.69 -2.61 20.80
C GLY A 236 3.69 -3.29 21.73
N LEU A 237 2.41 -3.19 21.38
CA LEU A 237 1.30 -3.74 22.18
C LEU A 237 1.36 -5.27 22.36
N THR A 238 1.97 -5.98 21.41
CA THR A 238 2.00 -7.44 21.36
C THR A 238 3.43 -8.01 21.36
N GLY A 239 4.44 -7.18 21.65
CA GLY A 239 5.85 -7.60 21.73
C GLY A 239 6.82 -6.60 21.13
N ASN A 240 8.08 -7.02 20.95
CA ASN A 240 9.12 -6.17 20.39
C ASN A 240 8.90 -5.95 18.89
N VAL A 241 8.98 -4.69 18.45
CA VAL A 241 8.95 -4.28 17.05
C VAL A 241 10.32 -3.73 16.70
N THR A 242 10.96 -4.29 15.68
CA THR A 242 12.27 -3.84 15.20
C THR A 242 12.09 -3.11 13.88
N TYR A 243 12.81 -2.01 13.77
CA TYR A 243 12.86 -1.16 12.60
C TYR A 243 14.27 -1.17 12.05
N VAL A 244 14.40 -1.32 10.73
CA VAL A 244 15.65 -1.22 10.00
C VAL A 244 15.44 -0.22 8.88
N VAL A 245 16.27 0.81 8.84
CA VAL A 245 16.20 1.84 7.80
C VAL A 245 17.55 1.93 7.13
N GLY A 246 17.59 1.71 5.82
CA GLY A 246 18.78 1.79 4.99
C GLY A 246 18.67 2.87 3.92
N GLN A 247 19.80 3.41 3.49
CA GLN A 247 19.87 4.33 2.36
C GLN A 247 21.03 3.96 1.43
N ILE A 248 20.74 3.99 0.13
CA ILE A 248 21.71 4.01 -0.95
C ILE A 248 21.21 4.92 -2.06
N ASN A 249 22.07 5.73 -2.65
CA ASN A 249 21.69 6.62 -3.75
C ASN A 249 20.41 7.42 -3.41
N ASN A 250 19.42 7.35 -4.29
CA ASN A 250 18.10 7.97 -4.16
C ASN A 250 17.05 7.04 -3.54
N ASN A 251 17.45 5.94 -2.91
CA ASN A 251 16.55 4.98 -2.28
C ASN A 251 16.69 5.03 -0.74
N VAL A 252 15.54 5.03 -0.06
CA VAL A 252 15.44 4.74 1.37
C VAL A 252 14.60 3.48 1.55
N VAL A 253 15.18 2.47 2.19
CA VAL A 253 14.50 1.22 2.53
C VAL A 253 14.11 1.29 4.00
N PHE A 254 12.84 1.08 4.29
CA PHE A 254 12.30 1.02 5.65
C PHE A 254 11.65 -0.36 5.84
N VAL A 255 12.14 -1.12 6.80
CA VAL A 255 11.57 -2.42 7.17
C VAL A 255 11.18 -2.36 8.64
N GLN A 256 9.91 -2.60 8.92
CA GLN A 256 9.41 -2.88 10.26
C GLN A 256 9.11 -4.37 10.35
N PHE A 257 9.54 -5.03 11.43
CA PHE A 257 9.15 -6.41 11.69
C PHE A 257 8.91 -6.72 13.16
N GLN A 258 8.01 -7.67 13.39
CA GLN A 258 7.69 -8.23 14.69
C GLN A 258 7.84 -9.76 14.62
N GLY A 259 8.43 -10.37 15.65
CA GLY A 259 8.74 -11.81 15.70
C GLY A 259 10.21 -12.14 15.39
N GLU A 260 10.50 -13.43 15.16
CA GLU A 260 11.86 -13.97 14.88
C GLU A 260 12.56 -13.20 13.75
N PRO A 261 13.90 -13.00 13.81
CA PRO A 261 14.58 -11.88 13.19
C PRO A 261 14.45 -11.88 11.66
N GLN A 262 13.66 -10.94 11.14
CA GLN A 262 13.39 -10.76 9.70
C GLN A 262 14.39 -9.83 9.02
N PHE A 263 15.61 -9.71 9.56
CA PHE A 263 16.68 -8.91 8.94
C PHE A 263 16.98 -9.39 7.51
N GLN A 264 16.72 -10.66 7.21
CA GLN A 264 16.84 -11.26 5.87
C GLN A 264 15.98 -10.54 4.82
N VAL A 265 14.83 -9.98 5.19
CA VAL A 265 14.00 -9.20 4.26
C VAL A 265 14.74 -7.93 3.86
N PHE A 266 15.33 -7.23 4.82
CA PHE A 266 16.17 -6.06 4.55
C PHE A 266 17.38 -6.42 3.68
N GLU A 267 18.10 -7.51 4.01
CA GLU A 267 19.25 -7.97 3.22
C GLU A 267 18.88 -8.30 1.77
N PHE A 268 17.74 -8.95 1.56
CA PHE A 268 17.25 -9.28 0.23
C PHE A 268 17.00 -8.03 -0.60
N VAL A 269 16.28 -7.06 -0.05
CA VAL A 269 15.93 -5.80 -0.73
C VAL A 269 17.19 -5.01 -1.06
N VAL A 270 18.11 -4.89 -0.10
CA VAL A 270 19.39 -4.20 -0.28
C VAL A 270 20.20 -4.78 -1.44
N ARG A 271 20.24 -6.10 -1.57
CA ARG A 271 20.99 -6.77 -2.66
C ARG A 271 20.30 -6.68 -4.02
N ALA A 272 19.01 -6.41 -4.04
CA ALA A 272 18.22 -6.32 -5.26
C ALA A 272 18.10 -4.89 -5.82
N LEU A 273 18.51 -3.88 -5.06
CA LEU A 273 18.52 -2.46 -5.42
C LEU A 273 19.90 -2.00 -5.92
#